data_AF-A0A8C5REC3-F1
#
_entry.id   AF-A0A8C5REC3-F1
#
_cell.length_a   1.000
_cell.length_b   1.000
_cell.length_c   1.000
_cell.angle_alpha   90.00
_cell.angle_beta   90.00
_cell.angle_gamma   90.00
#
_symmetry.space_group_name_H-M   'P 1'
#
loop_
_entity.id
_entity.type
_entity.pdbx_description
1 polymer ?
#
loop_
_entity_poly.entity_id
_entity_poly.type
_entity_poly.pdbx_seq_one_letter_code
_entity_poly.pdbx_strand_id
1 'polypeptide(L)' 'SAIIRLLYGSVSHSGNCNVPPRRRTDCGYPGISRQTCLNRKCCFDSRYKKAKWCFYPSFSCRR' A
#
# COMPACT_ATOMS: atom_id res chain seq x y z
N SER A 1 -15.31 20.19 16.41
CA SER A 1 -15.89 19.33 17.46
C SER A 1 -15.37 17.92 17.35
N ALA A 2 -14.93 17.32 18.46
CA ALA A 2 -14.37 15.96 18.55
C ALA A 2 -15.36 14.81 18.19
N ILE A 3 -16.56 15.16 17.71
CA ILE A 3 -17.70 14.27 17.46
C ILE A 3 -17.52 13.46 16.16
N ILE A 4 -16.79 13.98 15.16
CA ILE A 4 -16.54 13.27 13.89
C ILE A 4 -15.62 12.04 14.08
N ARG A 5 -14.95 11.85 15.23
CA ARG A 5 -14.02 10.73 15.43
C ARG A 5 -14.68 9.41 15.88
N LEU A 6 -15.97 9.39 16.21
CA LEU A 6 -16.66 8.21 16.75
C LEU A 6 -17.59 7.49 15.76
N LEU A 7 -17.93 8.09 14.61
CA LEU A 7 -18.76 7.43 13.57
C LEU A 7 -17.94 6.87 12.39
N TYR A 8 -16.67 7.27 12.27
CA TYR A 8 -15.71 6.72 11.29
C TYR A 8 -14.58 6.02 12.05
N GLY A 9 -14.95 5.06 12.91
CA GLY A 9 -13.99 4.21 13.59
C GLY A 9 -13.04 3.60 12.57
N SER A 10 -11.76 3.98 12.64
CA SER A 10 -10.64 3.30 11.99
C SER A 10 -10.95 2.72 10.60
N VAL A 11 -11.27 3.55 9.59
CA VAL A 11 -11.08 3.10 8.20
C VAL A 11 -9.57 3.04 7.95
N SER A 12 -8.93 2.05 8.54
CA SER A 12 -7.65 1.57 8.08
C SER A 12 -8.00 0.86 6.79
N HIS A 13 -7.79 1.54 5.67
CA HIS A 13 -7.69 0.93 4.34
C HIS A 13 -6.44 0.04 4.37
N SER A 14 -6.48 -1.00 5.21
CA SER A 14 -5.38 -1.85 5.63
C SER A 14 -5.20 -2.92 4.56
N GLY A 15 -4.90 -2.46 3.35
CA GLY A 15 -4.31 -3.33 2.37
C GLY A 15 -2.99 -3.89 2.94
N ASN A 16 -2.82 -5.21 2.89
CA ASN A 16 -1.63 -5.88 3.37
C ASN A 16 -0.50 -5.73 2.32
N CYS A 17 0.70 -5.36 2.75
CA CYS A 17 1.88 -5.26 1.88
C CYS A 17 2.60 -6.59 1.65
N ASN A 18 2.12 -7.69 2.23
CA ASN A 18 2.65 -9.03 2.02
C ASN A 18 2.17 -9.63 0.68
N VAL A 19 2.54 -8.96 -0.42
CA VAL A 19 2.26 -9.40 -1.78
C VAL A 19 3.53 -10.02 -2.37
N PRO A 20 3.51 -11.30 -2.79
CA PRO A 20 4.69 -11.95 -3.35
C PRO A 20 5.15 -11.20 -4.60
N PRO A 21 6.48 -11.03 -4.82
CA PRO A 21 7.03 -10.20 -5.90
C PRO A 21 6.44 -10.45 -7.29
N ARG A 22 6.13 -11.70 -7.60
CA ARG A 22 5.56 -12.13 -8.88
C ARG A 22 4.08 -11.74 -9.07
N ARG A 23 3.34 -11.51 -7.98
CA ARG A 23 1.92 -11.10 -8.02
C ARG A 23 1.71 -9.62 -7.73
N ARG A 24 2.79 -8.84 -7.64
CA ARG A 24 2.69 -7.39 -7.44
C ARG A 24 2.09 -6.73 -8.69
N THR A 25 1.10 -5.88 -8.47
CA THR A 25 0.56 -4.97 -9.49
C THR A 25 1.22 -3.61 -9.32
N ASP A 26 1.65 -3.00 -10.41
CA ASP A 26 2.37 -1.73 -10.36
C ASP A 26 1.46 -0.60 -9.86
N CYS A 27 1.98 0.27 -8.99
CA CYS A 27 1.26 1.46 -8.49
C CYS A 27 2.05 2.77 -8.72
N GLY A 28 3.13 2.72 -9.49
CA GLY A 28 4.06 3.83 -9.64
C GLY A 28 4.81 3.77 -10.97
N TYR A 29 6.13 3.93 -10.90
CA TYR A 29 7.02 3.86 -12.04
C TYR A 29 8.41 3.37 -11.59
N PRO A 30 9.25 2.84 -12.51
CA PRO A 30 10.62 2.44 -12.19
C PRO A 30 11.42 3.59 -11.57
N GLY A 31 12.13 3.32 -10.47
CA GLY A 31 12.93 4.33 -9.78
C GLY A 31 12.14 5.30 -8.88
N ILE A 32 10.83 5.11 -8.70
CA ILE A 32 10.02 5.90 -7.76
C ILE A 32 10.62 5.88 -6.35
N SER A 33 10.63 7.05 -5.69
CA SER A 33 11.09 7.15 -4.30
C SER A 33 10.13 6.43 -3.36
N ARG A 34 10.65 5.93 -2.23
CA ARG A 34 9.83 5.31 -1.18
C ARG A 34 8.71 6.25 -0.72
N GLN A 35 9.04 7.52 -0.50
CA GLN A 35 8.09 8.49 0.03
C GLN A 35 6.96 8.80 -0.97
N THR A 36 7.28 8.95 -2.25
CA THR A 36 6.26 9.15 -3.30
C THR A 36 5.35 7.93 -3.42
N CYS A 37 5.90 6.71 -3.35
CA CYS A 37 5.09 5.48 -3.37
C CYS A 37 4.11 5.39 -2.19
N LEU A 38 4.59 5.66 -0.97
CA LEU A 38 3.77 5.61 0.25
C LEU A 38 2.70 6.72 0.25
N ASN A 39 3.01 7.91 -0.28
CA ASN A 39 2.04 9.00 -0.43
C ASN A 39 0.89 8.63 -1.37
N ARG A 40 1.13 7.78 -2.37
CA ARG A 40 0.11 7.19 -3.26
C ARG A 40 -0.71 6.08 -2.60
N LYS A 41 -0.55 5.86 -1.28
CA LYS A 41 -1.23 4.80 -0.50
C LYS A 41 -0.91 3.39 -1.01
N CYS A 42 0.31 3.19 -1.49
CA CYS A 42 0.82 1.92 -1.98
C CYS A 42 1.98 1.38 -1.14
N CYS A 43 2.33 0.12 -1.37
CA CYS A 43 3.40 -0.57 -0.67
C CYS A 43 4.73 -0.38 -1.38
N PHE A 44 5.80 -0.20 -0.61
CA PHE A 44 7.16 -0.10 -1.12
C PHE A 44 8.05 -1.24 -0.61
N ASP A 45 8.68 -1.99 -1.53
CA ASP A 45 9.65 -3.03 -1.20
C ASP A 45 10.71 -3.21 -2.31
N SER A 46 11.93 -2.74 -2.03
CA SER A 46 13.09 -2.77 -2.92
C SER A 46 14.00 -4.00 -2.73
N ARG A 47 13.63 -4.97 -1.90
CA ARG A 47 14.46 -6.17 -1.62
C ARG A 47 14.70 -7.05 -2.85
N TYR A 48 13.84 -6.95 -3.87
CA TYR A 48 13.90 -7.78 -5.07
C TYR A 48 14.20 -6.94 -6.32
N LYS A 49 15.40 -7.11 -6.90
CA LYS A 49 15.90 -6.30 -8.04
C LYS A 49 15.06 -6.39 -9.33
N LYS A 50 14.32 -7.49 -9.54
CA LYS A 50 13.48 -7.73 -10.73
C LYS A 50 11.98 -7.58 -10.47
N ALA A 51 11.60 -7.03 -9.32
CA ALA A 51 10.20 -6.88 -8.92
C ALA A 51 9.77 -5.41 -8.94
N LYS A 52 8.47 -5.19 -8.99
CA LYS A 52 7.88 -3.87 -8.80
C LYS A 52 8.13 -3.43 -7.36
N TRP A 53 8.83 -2.32 -7.19
CA TRP A 53 9.15 -1.77 -5.88
C TRP A 53 7.96 -1.04 -5.28
N CYS A 54 7.20 -0.32 -6.09
CA CYS A 54 5.94 0.30 -5.69
C CYS A 54 4.76 -0.49 -6.25
N PHE A 55 3.93 -1.03 -5.37
CA PHE A 55 2.84 -1.92 -5.76
C PHE A 55 1.59 -1.73 -4.91
N TYR A 56 0.44 -2.07 -5.48
CA TYR A 56 -0.82 -2.03 -4.73
C TYR A 56 -0.80 -3.02 -3.57
N PRO A 57 -1.31 -2.64 -2.39
CA PRO A 57 -1.50 -3.59 -1.32
C PRO A 57 -2.58 -4.61 -1.69
N SER A 58 -2.52 -5.81 -1.09
CA SER A 58 -3.62 -6.75 -1.21
C SER A 58 -4.74 -6.37 -0.25
N PHE A 59 -5.93 -6.09 -0.77
CA PHE A 59 -7.12 -5.91 0.03
C PHE A 59 -7.66 -7.27 0.47
N SER A 60 -7.24 -7.71 1.66
CA SER A 60 -8.04 -8.66 2.41
C SER A 60 -9.13 -7.85 3.10
N CYS A 61 -10.37 -7.96 2.62
CA CYS A 61 -11.52 -7.53 3.41
C CYS A 61 -11.49 -8.36 4.70
N ARG A 62 -10.95 -7.80 5.79
CA ARG A 62 -11.10 -8.39 7.11
C ARG A 62 -12.56 -8.14 7.50
N ARG A 63 -13.39 -9.18 7.35
CA ARG A 63 -14.70 -9.26 8.03
C ARG A 63 -14.51 -9.12 9.53
#